data_AF-A0AAU2XKQ4-F1
#
_entry.id   AF-A0AAU2XKQ4-F1
#
_cell.length_a   1.000
_cell.length_b   1.000
_cell.length_c   1.000
_cell.angle_alpha   90.00
_cell.angle_beta   90.00
_cell.angle_gamma   90.00
#
_symmetry.space_group_name_H-M   'P 1'
#
loop_
_entity.id
_entity.type
_entity.pdbx_description
1 polymer ?
#
loop_
_entity_poly.entity_id
_entity_poly.type
_entity_poly.pdbx_seq_one_letter_code
_entity_poly.pdbx_strand_id
1 'polypeptide(L)'
;MGMSLEERVRSAVAALLHAAGESQTELAAALGVSQAQVSRRQSGSAAWSLTDCEAVAAHYGIDVLELLAGPTRATEALPFERRRVPGRQTTAASTAVVQDGGVR
;
A
#
# COMPACT_ATOMS: atom_id res chain seq x y z
N MET A 1 13.95 -23.37 -2.20
CA MET A 1 14.15 -22.23 -3.13
C MET A 1 13.88 -20.95 -2.35
N GLY A 2 14.78 -19.97 -2.44
CA GLY A 2 14.56 -18.66 -1.83
C GLY A 2 13.55 -17.84 -2.62
N MET A 3 12.99 -16.82 -1.97
CA MET A 3 12.09 -15.85 -2.58
C MET A 3 12.80 -15.12 -3.75
N SER A 4 12.16 -15.07 -4.92
CA SER A 4 12.64 -14.30 -6.06
C SER A 4 12.64 -12.80 -5.77
N LEU A 5 13.39 -12.01 -6.55
CA LEU A 5 13.39 -10.56 -6.37
C LEU A 5 12.01 -9.95 -6.60
N GLU A 6 11.25 -10.45 -7.59
CA GLU A 6 9.89 -9.98 -7.85
C GLU A 6 8.95 -10.25 -6.68
N GLU A 7 8.97 -11.46 -6.11
CA GLU A 7 8.20 -11.80 -4.92
C GLU A 7 8.59 -10.92 -3.74
N ARG A 8 9.90 -10.66 -3.58
CA ARG A 8 10.42 -9.79 -2.52
C ARG A 8 9.90 -8.37 -2.63
N VAL A 9 9.89 -7.78 -3.83
CA VAL A 9 9.32 -6.44 -4.06
C VAL A 9 7.82 -6.43 -3.76
N ARG A 10 7.05 -7.41 -4.26
CA ARG A 10 5.61 -7.50 -3.98
C ARG A 10 5.32 -7.61 -2.48
N SER A 11 6.09 -8.45 -1.77
CA SER A 11 5.97 -8.61 -0.32
C SER A 11 6.36 -7.33 0.42
N ALA A 12 7.41 -6.62 -0.02
CA ALA A 12 7.81 -5.35 0.58
C ALA A 12 6.75 -4.26 0.40
N VAL A 13 6.20 -4.10 -0.81
CA VAL A 13 5.10 -3.17 -1.08
C VAL A 13 3.86 -3.52 -0.24
N ALA A 14 3.51 -4.80 -0.12
CA ALA A 14 2.39 -5.24 0.70
C ALA A 14 2.60 -4.91 2.19
N ALA A 15 3.82 -5.12 2.69
CA ALA A 15 4.17 -4.80 4.07
C ALA A 15 4.14 -3.30 4.34
N LEU A 16 4.61 -2.47 3.40
CA LEU A 16 4.56 -1.01 3.49
C LEU A 16 3.12 -0.49 3.49
N LEU A 17 2.26 -0.95 2.57
CA LEU A 17 0.83 -0.63 2.56
C LEU A 17 0.18 -0.95 3.91
N HIS A 18 0.47 -2.14 4.45
CA HIS A 18 -0.06 -2.55 5.75
C HIS A 18 0.46 -1.69 6.91
N ALA A 19 1.77 -1.44 6.95
CA ALA A 19 2.45 -0.70 8.00
C ALA A 19 2.07 0.78 8.00
N ALA A 20 1.89 1.39 6.83
CA ALA A 20 1.41 2.76 6.68
C ALA A 20 -0.11 2.88 6.84
N GLY A 21 -0.82 1.76 6.64
CA GLY A 21 -2.27 1.72 6.65
C GLY A 21 -2.93 2.29 5.40
N GLU A 22 -2.18 2.33 4.30
CA GLU A 22 -2.61 2.81 2.99
C GLU A 22 -3.23 1.68 2.15
N SER A 23 -4.13 2.06 1.27
CA SER A 23 -4.72 1.22 0.24
C SER A 23 -3.91 1.24 -1.06
N GLN A 24 -4.14 0.26 -1.94
CA GLN A 24 -3.56 0.27 -3.28
C GLN A 24 -4.00 1.49 -4.11
N THR A 25 -5.19 2.04 -3.84
CA THR A 25 -5.69 3.25 -4.51
C THR A 25 -4.86 4.47 -4.13
N GLU A 26 -4.52 4.63 -2.84
CA GLU A 26 -3.67 5.72 -2.36
C GLU A 26 -2.25 5.62 -2.93
N LEU A 27 -1.67 4.42 -2.94
CA LEU A 27 -0.38 4.19 -3.60
C LEU A 27 -0.45 4.48 -5.10
N ALA A 28 -1.51 4.05 -5.79
CA ALA A 28 -1.67 4.32 -7.21
C ALA A 28 -1.74 5.84 -7.51
N ALA A 29 -2.46 6.59 -6.68
CA ALA A 29 -2.53 8.05 -6.78
C ALA A 29 -1.16 8.70 -6.59
N ALA A 30 -0.38 8.25 -5.60
CA ALA A 30 0.98 8.75 -5.37
C ALA A 30 1.95 8.45 -6.52
N LEU A 31 1.79 7.29 -7.16
CA LEU A 31 2.60 6.85 -8.31
C LEU A 31 2.11 7.42 -9.65
N GLY A 32 0.97 8.12 -9.69
CA GLY A 32 0.38 8.63 -10.94
C GLY A 32 -0.11 7.54 -11.89
N VAL A 33 -0.50 6.38 -11.36
CA VAL A 33 -1.02 5.22 -12.13
C VAL A 33 -2.42 4.84 -11.67
N SER A 34 -3.07 3.93 -12.40
CA SER A 34 -4.35 3.37 -11.96
C SER A 34 -4.17 2.31 -10.86
N GLN A 35 -5.19 2.17 -10.00
CA GLN A 35 -5.22 1.09 -9.01
C GLN A 35 -5.14 -0.31 -9.66
N ALA A 36 -5.73 -0.47 -10.85
CA ALA A 36 -5.65 -1.73 -11.60
C ALA A 36 -4.20 -2.09 -11.97
N GLN A 37 -3.34 -1.11 -12.30
CA GLN A 37 -1.92 -1.35 -12.55
C GLN A 37 -1.21 -1.81 -11.27
N VAL A 38 -1.46 -1.17 -10.13
CA VAL A 38 -0.89 -1.61 -8.83
C VAL A 38 -1.36 -3.01 -8.46
N SER A 39 -2.65 -3.32 -8.64
CA SER A 39 -3.21 -4.64 -8.38
C SER A 39 -2.56 -5.74 -9.23
N ARG A 40 -2.36 -5.47 -10.54
CA ARG A 40 -1.66 -6.41 -11.43
C ARG A 40 -0.21 -6.65 -10.98
N ARG A 41 0.49 -5.61 -10.54
CA ARG A 41 1.85 -5.74 -9.99
C ARG A 41 1.88 -6.54 -8.69
N GLN A 42 0.94 -6.29 -7.77
CA GLN A 42 0.86 -7.00 -6.50
C GLN A 42 0.42 -8.47 -6.65
N SER A 43 -0.38 -8.79 -7.67
CA SER A 43 -0.73 -10.19 -8.00
C SER A 43 0.35 -10.92 -8.79
N GLY A 44 1.37 -10.21 -9.27
CA GLY A 44 2.43 -10.79 -10.12
C GLY A 44 2.05 -10.98 -11.59
N SER A 45 0.91 -10.46 -12.03
CA SER A 45 0.52 -10.44 -13.45
C SER A 45 1.20 -9.33 -14.26
N ALA A 46 1.87 -8.40 -13.57
CA ALA A 46 2.77 -7.42 -14.16
C ALA A 46 4.01 -7.26 -13.27
N ALA A 47 5.16 -6.95 -13.86
CA ALA A 47 6.37 -6.65 -13.11
C ALA A 47 6.36 -5.23 -12.52
N TRP A 48 7.04 -5.06 -11.39
CA TRP A 48 7.49 -3.75 -10.92
C TRP A 48 8.72 -3.37 -11.73
N SER A 49 8.67 -2.26 -12.47
CA SER A 49 9.88 -1.71 -13.10
C SER A 49 10.78 -1.07 -12.03
N LEU A 50 12.07 -0.87 -12.35
CA LEU A 50 12.97 -0.16 -11.43
C LEU A 50 12.49 1.27 -11.14
N THR A 51 11.95 1.97 -12.15
CA THR A 51 11.34 3.30 -11.97
C THR A 51 10.14 3.25 -11.03
N ASP A 52 9.32 2.19 -11.08
CA ASP A 52 8.24 2.02 -10.12
C ASP A 52 8.78 1.77 -8.70
N CYS A 53 9.86 1.00 -8.56
CA CYS A 53 10.52 0.77 -7.27
C CYS A 53 11.07 2.07 -6.67
N GLU A 54 11.72 2.91 -7.48
CA GLU A 54 12.18 4.24 -7.06
C GLU A 54 11.01 5.12 -6.61
N ALA A 55 9.91 5.14 -7.38
CA ALA A 55 8.73 5.93 -7.05
C ALA A 55 8.03 5.44 -5.76
N VAL A 56 7.97 4.12 -5.53
CA VAL A 56 7.49 3.54 -4.27
C VAL A 56 8.38 3.95 -3.11
N ALA A 57 9.69 3.80 -3.26
CA ALA A 57 10.65 4.15 -2.20
C ALA A 57 10.57 5.64 -1.84
N ALA A 58 10.51 6.51 -2.85
CA ALA A 58 10.32 7.95 -2.69
C ALA A 58 8.99 8.27 -1.99
N HIS A 59 7.89 7.61 -2.36
CA HIS A 59 6.61 7.78 -1.69
C HIS A 59 6.74 7.46 -0.20
N TYR A 60 7.31 6.32 0.18
CA TYR A 60 7.43 5.93 1.59
C TYR A 60 8.57 6.62 2.35
N GLY A 61 9.40 7.42 1.69
CA GLY A 61 10.54 8.09 2.31
C GLY A 61 11.65 7.12 2.74
N ILE A 62 11.85 6.03 2.00
CA ILE A 62 12.89 5.02 2.24
C ILE A 62 13.88 4.95 1.09
N ASP A 63 15.07 4.38 1.31
CA ASP A 63 16.00 4.06 0.23
C ASP A 63 15.46 2.87 -0.60
N VAL A 64 15.67 2.92 -1.92
CA VAL A 64 15.20 1.86 -2.83
C VAL A 64 15.85 0.51 -2.54
N LEU A 65 17.07 0.48 -2.00
CA LEU A 65 17.73 -0.76 -1.59
C LEU A 65 17.06 -1.41 -0.38
N GLU A 66 16.45 -0.63 0.51
CA GLU A 66 15.65 -1.17 1.63
C GLU A 66 14.37 -1.85 1.12
N LEU A 67 13.75 -1.29 0.08
CA LEU A 67 12.63 -1.93 -0.63
C LEU A 67 13.06 -3.26 -1.28
N LEU A 68 14.20 -3.25 -1.99
CA LEU A 68 14.73 -4.44 -2.68
C LEU A 68 15.34 -5.47 -1.72
N ALA A 69 15.68 -5.08 -0.49
CA ALA A 69 16.14 -6.01 0.56
C ALA A 69 14.98 -6.83 1.13
N GLY A 70 13.74 -6.33 1.05
CA GLY A 70 12.52 -7.07 1.31
C GLY A 70 11.65 -6.50 2.43
N PRO A 71 10.56 -7.19 2.79
CA PRO A 71 9.51 -6.63 3.65
C PRO A 71 9.98 -6.21 5.04
N THR A 72 10.90 -6.95 5.65
CA THR A 72 11.45 -6.61 6.97
C THR A 72 12.22 -5.30 6.91
N ARG A 73 13.17 -5.17 5.97
CA ARG A 73 13.99 -3.97 5.81
C ARG A 73 13.17 -2.75 5.43
N ALA A 74 12.27 -2.90 4.47
CA ALA A 74 11.38 -1.82 4.06
C ALA A 74 10.53 -1.27 5.21
N THR A 75 9.96 -2.14 6.06
CA THR A 75 9.15 -1.70 7.19
C THR A 75 9.97 -1.13 8.36
N GLU A 76 11.19 -1.64 8.58
CA GLU A 76 12.14 -1.05 9.54
C GLU A 76 12.55 0.38 9.15
N ALA A 77 12.78 0.60 7.85
CA ALA A 77 13.16 1.90 7.29
C ALA A 77 12.00 2.91 7.24
N LEU A 78 10.75 2.47 7.32
CA LEU A 78 9.57 3.34 7.21
C LEU A 78 9.57 4.42 8.32
N PRO A 79 9.50 5.72 7.97
CA PRO A 79 9.45 6.81 8.95
C PRO A 79 8.31 6.66 9.96
N PHE A 80 8.54 7.07 11.20
CA PHE A 80 7.61 6.82 12.31
C PHE A 80 6.25 7.49 12.09
N GLU A 81 6.24 8.70 11.54
CA GLU A 81 5.06 9.49 11.21
C GLU A 81 4.17 8.83 10.14
N ARG A 82 4.74 7.94 9.32
CA ARG A 82 3.99 7.17 8.32
C ARG A 82 3.42 5.88 8.88
N ARG A 83 3.87 5.39 10.04
CA ARG A 83 3.38 4.14 10.61
C ARG A 83 1.96 4.34 11.11
N ARG A 84 1.06 3.43 10.74
CA ARG A 84 -0.29 3.34 11.28
C ARG A 84 -0.20 3.32 12.81
N VAL A 85 -0.83 4.29 13.47
CA VAL A 85 -1.02 4.26 14.91
C VAL A 85 -2.13 3.25 15.24
N PRO A 86 -1.84 2.13 15.90
CA PRO A 86 -2.87 1.19 16.33
C PRO A 86 -3.69 1.88 17.44
N GLY A 87 -4.97 2.18 17.16
CA GLY A 87 -5.88 2.78 18.15
C GLY A 87 -6.84 3.84 17.62
N ARG A 88 -6.57 4.45 16.45
CA ARG A 88 -7.54 5.31 15.77
C ARG A 88 -8.40 4.47 14.83
N GLN A 89 -9.27 3.64 15.40
CA GLN A 89 -10.44 3.18 14.66
C GLN A 89 -11.35 4.39 14.50
N THR A 90 -11.27 5.06 13.34
CA THR A 90 -12.31 6.01 12.97
C THR A 90 -13.60 5.21 12.89
N THR A 91 -14.46 5.36 13.89
CA THR A 91 -15.88 5.00 13.81
C THR A 91 -16.50 5.91 12.76
N ALA A 92 -16.24 5.64 11.47
CA ALA A 92 -16.97 6.25 10.38
C ALA A 92 -18.37 5.63 10.45
N ALA A 93 -19.26 6.39 11.07
CA ALA A 93 -20.63 6.04 11.33
C ALA A 93 -21.32 5.51 10.06
N SER A 94 -21.78 4.27 10.11
CA SER A 94 -22.90 3.83 9.29
C SER A 94 -24.16 4.55 9.79
N THR A 95 -24.35 5.81 9.39
CA THR A 95 -25.66 6.48 9.46
C THR A 95 -26.37 6.23 8.13
N ALA A 96 -26.87 5.00 7.96
CA ALA A 96 -27.89 4.73 6.98
C ALA A 96 -29.23 5.23 7.56
N VAL A 97 -29.53 6.50 7.31
CA VAL A 97 -30.88 7.05 7.49
C VAL A 97 -31.78 6.38 6.46
N VAL A 98 -32.56 5.39 6.89
CA VAL A 98 -33.69 4.88 6.12
C VAL A 98 -34.87 5.80 6.39
N GLN A 99 -35.06 6.79 5.52
CA GLN A 99 -36.33 7.50 5.37
C GLN A 99 -36.91 7.14 4.01
N ASP A 100 -37.97 6.33 4.02
CA ASP A 100 -39.06 6.33 3.04
C ASP A 100 -40.15 5.46 3.66
N GLY A 101 -41.42 5.81 3.78
CA GLY A 101 -42.22 6.85 3.19
C GLY A 101 -43.66 6.34 3.34
N GLY A 102 -44.51 7.05 4.07
CA GLY A 102 -45.87 6.60 4.35
C GLY A 102 -46.76 6.60 3.11
N VAL A 103 -47.68 5.65 3.03
CA VAL A 103 -48.94 5.82 2.28
C VAL A 103 -50.07 5.29 3.16
N ARG A 104 -51.15 6.05 3.13
CA ARG A 104 -52.37 5.96 3.92
C ARG A 104 -53.35 5.00 3.28
#